data_AF-A0A2V8N183-F1
#
_entry.id   AF-A0A2V8N183-F1
#
_cell.length_a   1.000
_cell.length_b   1.000
_cell.length_c   1.000
_cell.angle_alpha   90.00
_cell.angle_beta   90.00
_cell.angle_gamma   90.00
#
_symmetry.space_group_name_H-M   'P 1'
#
loop_
_entity.id
_entity.type
_entity.pdbx_description
1 polymer ?
#
loop_
_entity_poly.entity_id
_entity_poly.type
_entity_poly.pdbx_seq_one_letter_code
_entity_poly.pdbx_strand_id
1 'polypeptide(L)'
;MLAYVFWHWPRPDVGRASYEQDLRNFHRTLATERPPGFQYSFVFRVGNAPWLPANANAYEDWYVLNGSSALDAINEAAVSSRSKQAHDRAARSAAGGGAGLYRFRRGQIDFASARVALWLSKPDGTSYDDFYASLDKVTRRSGVGLWGRQMVLGPTPEFCLLAPEEISLDKDLNATTQVLDPVWARDK
;
A
#
# COMPACT_ATOMS: atom_id res chain seq x y z
N MET A 1 -4.01 -12.57 -6.19
CA MET A 1 -4.20 -11.36 -5.37
C MET A 1 -3.33 -10.23 -5.91
N LEU A 2 -3.93 -9.05 -6.03
CA LEU A 2 -3.29 -7.79 -6.37
C LEU A 2 -3.45 -6.80 -5.22
N ALA A 3 -2.59 -5.79 -5.18
CA ALA A 3 -2.76 -4.60 -4.38
C ALA A 3 -2.62 -3.37 -5.28
N TYR A 4 -3.63 -2.52 -5.30
CA TYR A 4 -3.46 -1.13 -5.73
C TYR A 4 -2.95 -0.35 -4.53
N VAL A 5 -1.75 0.20 -4.64
CA VAL A 5 -1.08 0.95 -3.58
C VAL A 5 -1.11 2.42 -3.97
N PHE A 6 -1.78 3.23 -3.15
CA PHE A 6 -1.94 4.65 -3.38
C PHE A 6 -1.22 5.44 -2.31
N TRP A 7 -0.20 6.18 -2.72
CA TRP A 7 0.47 7.16 -1.89
C TRP A 7 -0.21 8.50 -2.05
N HIS A 8 -0.51 9.16 -0.94
CA HIS A 8 -1.12 10.48 -0.95
C HIS A 8 -0.70 11.29 0.25
N TRP A 9 -0.88 12.61 0.13
CA TRP A 9 -0.59 13.54 1.20
C TRP A 9 -1.61 14.68 1.24
N PRO A 10 -1.96 15.15 2.44
CA PRO A 10 -2.86 16.27 2.61
C PRO A 10 -2.22 17.58 2.15
N ARG A 11 -3.05 18.60 1.91
CA ARG A 11 -2.55 19.97 1.81
C ARG A 11 -1.96 20.46 3.14
N PRO A 12 -1.04 21.45 3.10
CA PRO A 12 -0.40 21.98 4.32
C PRO A 12 -1.37 22.56 5.35
N ASP A 13 -2.54 23.06 4.91
CA ASP A 13 -3.56 23.67 5.77
C ASP A 13 -4.53 22.66 6.40
N VAL A 14 -4.48 21.39 5.97
CA VAL A 14 -5.38 20.34 6.45
C VAL A 14 -4.79 19.69 7.71
N GLY A 15 -5.56 19.72 8.80
CA GLY A 15 -5.20 19.03 10.03
C GLY A 15 -5.11 17.51 9.85
N ARG A 16 -4.06 16.90 10.43
CA ARG A 16 -3.83 15.45 10.40
C ARG A 16 -5.05 14.65 10.87
N ALA A 17 -5.62 15.00 12.03
CA ALA A 17 -6.73 14.26 12.61
C ALA A 17 -8.00 14.30 11.74
N SER A 18 -8.32 15.45 11.14
CA SER A 18 -9.43 15.58 10.20
C SER A 18 -9.21 14.77 8.93
N TYR A 19 -7.99 14.81 8.38
CA TYR A 19 -7.67 14.04 7.18
C TYR A 19 -7.84 12.55 7.40
N GLU A 20 -7.26 12.03 8.48
CA GLU A 20 -7.38 10.62 8.82
C GLU A 20 -8.81 10.20 9.13
N GLN A 21 -9.62 11.07 9.73
CA GLN A 21 -11.03 10.79 9.95
C GLN A 21 -11.77 10.63 8.62
N ASP A 22 -11.48 11.47 7.64
CA ASP A 22 -12.03 11.35 6.29
C ASP A 22 -11.56 10.07 5.59
N LEU A 23 -10.28 9.69 5.72
CA LEU A 23 -9.78 8.40 5.23
C LEU A 23 -10.55 7.23 5.86
N ARG A 24 -10.65 7.18 7.20
CA ARG A 24 -11.40 6.13 7.90
C ARG A 24 -12.86 6.06 7.44
N ASN A 25 -13.50 7.21 7.23
CA ASN A 25 -14.87 7.28 6.74
C ASN A 25 -14.99 6.70 5.33
N PHE A 26 -14.09 7.07 4.41
CA PHE A 26 -14.08 6.55 3.06
C PHE A 26 -13.84 5.03 3.01
N HIS A 27 -12.80 4.55 3.69
CA HIS A 27 -12.47 3.13 3.71
C HIS A 27 -13.54 2.28 4.39
N ARG A 28 -14.24 2.82 5.40
CA ARG A 28 -15.41 2.17 5.99
C ARG A 28 -16.54 2.02 4.98
N THR A 29 -16.87 3.07 4.22
CA THR A 29 -17.91 2.98 3.20
C THR A 29 -17.55 1.94 2.13
N LEU A 30 -16.30 1.93 1.65
CA LEU A 30 -15.84 0.93 0.69
C LEU A 30 -15.93 -0.51 1.23
N ALA A 31 -15.57 -0.71 2.51
CA ALA A 31 -15.69 -1.99 3.19
C ALA A 31 -17.14 -2.46 3.38
N THR A 32 -18.09 -1.53 3.50
CA THR A 32 -19.53 -1.80 3.53
C THR A 32 -20.10 -2.11 2.15
N GLU A 33 -19.72 -1.32 1.13
CA GLU A 33 -20.23 -1.47 -0.24
C GLU A 33 -19.72 -2.75 -0.92
N ARG A 34 -18.47 -3.15 -0.63
CA ARG A 34 -17.78 -4.33 -1.18
C ARG A 34 -17.91 -4.44 -2.70
N PRO A 35 -17.32 -3.51 -3.46
CA PRO A 35 -17.37 -3.56 -4.92
C PRO A 35 -16.81 -4.89 -5.45
N PRO A 36 -17.31 -5.41 -6.59
CA PRO A 36 -16.83 -6.64 -7.18
C PRO A 36 -15.30 -6.71 -7.27
N GLY A 37 -14.72 -7.76 -6.68
CA GLY A 37 -13.28 -8.01 -6.69
C GLY A 37 -12.47 -7.26 -5.62
N PHE A 38 -13.05 -6.30 -4.91
CA PHE A 38 -12.45 -5.70 -3.71
C PHE A 38 -12.50 -6.70 -2.54
N GLN A 39 -11.38 -6.91 -1.87
CA GLN A 39 -11.30 -7.80 -0.71
C GLN A 39 -11.32 -7.02 0.60
N TYR A 40 -10.38 -6.09 0.75
CA TYR A 40 -10.21 -5.25 1.93
C TYR A 40 -9.19 -4.15 1.64
N SER A 41 -9.06 -3.19 2.56
CA SER A 41 -8.06 -2.14 2.47
C SER A 41 -7.40 -1.84 3.82
N PHE A 42 -6.18 -1.30 3.74
CA PHE A 42 -5.40 -0.81 4.88
C PHE A 42 -4.87 0.58 4.56
N VAL A 43 -4.73 1.41 5.58
CA VAL A 43 -4.13 2.74 5.47
C VAL A 43 -3.07 2.88 6.54
N PHE A 44 -1.86 3.25 6.13
CA PHE A 44 -0.74 3.51 7.01
C PHE A 44 -0.28 4.95 6.83
N ARG A 45 0.12 5.61 7.91
CA ARG A 45 1.05 6.74 7.82
C ARG A 45 2.41 6.19 7.48
N VAL A 46 3.13 6.91 6.63
CA VAL A 46 4.50 6.58 6.25
C VAL A 46 5.42 7.78 6.42
N GLY A 47 6.71 7.48 6.50
CA GLY A 47 7.75 8.49 6.67
C GLY A 47 8.13 9.18 5.36
N ASN A 48 9.33 9.76 5.36
CA ASN A 48 9.91 10.39 4.18
C ASN A 48 10.39 9.31 3.21
N ALA A 49 9.51 8.89 2.28
CA ALA A 49 9.88 8.02 1.19
C ALA A 49 10.48 8.84 0.01
N PRO A 50 11.55 8.36 -0.67
CA PRO A 50 12.22 9.11 -1.74
C PRO A 50 11.37 9.46 -2.96
N TRP A 51 10.26 8.74 -3.17
CA TRP A 51 9.32 8.96 -4.27
C TRP A 51 8.17 9.93 -3.90
N LEU A 52 8.19 10.48 -2.69
CA LEU A 52 7.18 11.44 -2.21
C LEU A 52 7.81 12.82 -2.04
N PRO A 53 7.01 13.89 -2.06
CA PRO A 53 7.51 15.20 -1.68
C PRO A 53 8.11 15.17 -0.27
N ALA A 54 9.21 15.91 -0.08
CA ALA A 54 9.84 16.00 1.23
C ALA A 54 8.85 16.52 2.29
N ASN A 55 8.81 15.88 3.45
CA ASN A 55 7.96 16.25 4.59
C ASN A 55 6.45 16.27 4.28
N ALA A 56 6.00 15.44 3.34
CA ALA A 56 4.60 15.42 2.89
C ALA A 56 3.58 14.95 3.96
N ASN A 57 4.00 14.39 5.10
CA ASN A 57 3.10 13.71 6.06
C ASN A 57 2.18 12.71 5.34
N ALA A 58 2.81 11.79 4.59
CA ALA A 58 2.13 10.97 3.62
C ALA A 58 1.51 9.70 4.20
N TYR A 59 0.65 9.09 3.39
CA TYR A 59 -0.05 7.86 3.68
C TYR A 59 0.11 6.86 2.55
N GLU A 60 0.00 5.59 2.89
CA GLU A 60 -0.07 4.46 1.97
C GLU A 60 -1.38 3.71 2.17
N ASP A 61 -2.25 3.77 1.16
CA ASP A 61 -3.45 2.97 1.10
C ASP A 61 -3.18 1.70 0.28
N TRP A 62 -3.43 0.54 0.88
CA TRP A 62 -3.34 -0.76 0.22
C TRP A 62 -4.73 -1.31 -0.04
N TYR A 63 -5.19 -1.29 -1.28
CA TYR A 63 -6.46 -1.88 -1.70
C TYR A 63 -6.20 -3.28 -2.25
N VAL A 64 -6.64 -4.31 -1.53
CA VAL A 64 -6.39 -5.71 -1.89
C VAL A 64 -7.51 -6.24 -2.77
N LEU A 65 -7.12 -6.78 -3.92
CA LEU A 65 -8.00 -7.11 -5.05
C LEU A 65 -7.83 -8.55 -5.50
N ASN A 66 -8.88 -9.13 -6.06
CA ASN A 66 -8.81 -10.44 -6.73
C ASN A 66 -8.02 -10.37 -8.04
N GLY A 67 -8.12 -9.27 -8.79
CA GLY A 67 -7.50 -9.07 -10.09
C GLY A 67 -7.63 -7.62 -10.57
N SER A 68 -6.97 -7.27 -11.67
CA SER A 68 -6.88 -5.88 -12.14
C SER A 68 -8.21 -5.37 -12.68
N SER A 69 -9.09 -6.27 -13.13
CA SER A 69 -10.46 -5.94 -13.51
C SER A 69 -11.31 -5.38 -12.37
N ALA A 70 -10.91 -5.55 -11.11
CA ALA A 70 -11.60 -4.96 -9.96
C ALA A 70 -11.41 -3.44 -9.87
N LEU A 71 -10.43 -2.86 -10.58
CA LEU A 71 -10.14 -1.43 -10.53
C LEU A 71 -11.31 -0.58 -11.04
N ASP A 72 -11.96 -1.01 -12.13
CA ASP A 72 -13.10 -0.28 -12.69
C ASP A 72 -14.26 -0.22 -11.70
N ALA A 73 -14.62 -1.37 -11.11
CA ALA A 73 -15.69 -1.46 -10.11
C ALA A 73 -15.40 -0.62 -8.85
N ILE A 74 -14.13 -0.54 -8.41
CA ILE A 74 -13.75 0.31 -7.27
C ILE A 74 -13.82 1.79 -7.65
N ASN A 75 -13.39 2.15 -8.85
CA ASN A 75 -13.43 3.53 -9.32
C ASN A 75 -14.89 4.04 -9.40
N GLU A 76 -15.79 3.21 -9.94
CA GLU A 76 -17.23 3.50 -9.98
C GLU A 76 -17.83 3.60 -8.56
N ALA A 77 -17.50 2.65 -7.68
CA ALA A 77 -17.99 2.64 -6.31
C ALA A 77 -17.50 3.85 -5.51
N ALA A 78 -16.24 4.29 -5.68
CA ALA A 78 -15.66 5.41 -4.96
C ALA A 78 -16.43 6.72 -5.19
N VAL A 79 -17.00 6.90 -6.39
CA VAL A 79 -17.77 8.10 -6.77
C VAL A 79 -19.28 7.88 -6.77
N SER A 80 -19.75 6.68 -6.37
CA SER A 80 -21.17 6.36 -6.28
C SER A 80 -21.88 7.26 -5.28
N SER A 81 -23.21 7.43 -5.38
CA SER A 81 -23.95 8.29 -4.45
C SER A 81 -23.75 7.92 -2.96
N ARG A 82 -23.45 6.65 -2.66
CA ARG A 82 -23.17 6.14 -1.31
C ARG A 82 -21.80 6.56 -0.79
N SER A 83 -20.78 6.57 -1.64
CA SER A 83 -19.39 6.83 -1.26
C SER A 83 -18.94 8.26 -1.56
N LYS A 84 -19.64 8.96 -2.46
CA LYS A 84 -19.27 10.27 -3.01
C LYS A 84 -18.95 11.30 -1.93
N GLN A 85 -19.78 11.41 -0.89
CA GLN A 85 -19.54 12.43 0.12
C GLN A 85 -18.25 12.15 0.92
N ALA A 86 -17.99 10.89 1.25
CA ALA A 86 -16.78 10.50 1.97
C ALA A 86 -15.53 10.62 1.08
N HIS A 87 -15.62 10.15 -0.16
CA HIS A 87 -14.60 10.32 -1.18
C HIS A 87 -14.25 11.80 -1.39
N ASP A 88 -15.25 12.65 -1.66
CA ASP A 88 -15.04 14.06 -1.97
C ASP A 88 -14.43 14.84 -0.80
N ARG A 89 -14.66 14.44 0.46
CA ARG A 89 -14.00 15.05 1.63
C ARG A 89 -12.50 14.74 1.66
N ALA A 90 -12.13 13.47 1.49
CA ALA A 90 -10.72 13.07 1.43
C ALA A 90 -10.01 13.65 0.20
N ALA A 91 -10.62 13.54 -0.98
CA ALA A 91 -10.08 14.05 -2.25
C ALA A 91 -9.87 15.56 -2.22
N ARG A 92 -10.84 16.34 -1.69
CA ARG A 92 -10.69 17.79 -1.51
C ARG A 92 -9.70 18.17 -0.43
N SER A 93 -9.10 17.25 0.31
CA SER A 93 -8.09 17.55 1.32
C SER A 93 -6.69 17.13 0.89
N ALA A 94 -6.57 16.30 -0.15
CA ALA A 94 -5.30 15.89 -0.72
C ALA A 94 -4.63 17.03 -1.50
N ALA A 95 -3.31 17.14 -1.39
CA ALA A 95 -2.48 17.98 -2.25
C ALA A 95 -1.98 17.22 -3.49
N GLY A 96 -1.89 15.91 -3.39
CA GLY A 96 -1.45 15.07 -4.49
C GLY A 96 -1.42 13.61 -4.10
N GLY A 97 -1.10 12.78 -5.09
CA GLY A 97 -0.90 11.37 -4.88
C GLY A 97 -0.31 10.71 -6.12
N GLY A 98 0.16 9.48 -5.93
CA GLY A 98 0.66 8.60 -6.97
C GLY A 98 0.30 7.18 -6.61
N ALA A 99 0.25 6.28 -7.60
CA ALA A 99 -0.17 4.92 -7.35
C ALA A 99 0.64 3.90 -8.15
N GLY A 100 0.61 2.66 -7.68
CA GLY A 100 1.16 1.51 -8.36
C GLY A 100 0.32 0.27 -8.15
N LEU A 101 0.52 -0.73 -9.02
CA LEU A 101 -0.19 -2.00 -8.95
C LEU A 101 0.79 -3.13 -8.66
N TYR A 102 0.49 -3.96 -7.67
CA TYR A 102 1.42 -4.97 -7.14
C TYR A 102 0.77 -6.34 -7.10
N ARG A 103 1.51 -7.38 -7.53
CA ARG A 103 1.12 -8.77 -7.33
C ARG A 103 1.72 -9.31 -6.05
N PHE A 104 0.91 -10.05 -5.31
CA PHE A 104 1.45 -10.93 -4.28
C PHE A 104 2.31 -12.02 -4.93
N ARG A 105 3.55 -12.19 -4.46
CA ARG A 105 4.52 -13.14 -5.01
C ARG A 105 4.76 -14.34 -4.09
N ARG A 106 5.06 -14.09 -2.81
CA ARG A 106 5.47 -15.12 -1.84
C ARG A 106 5.11 -14.73 -0.41
N GLY A 107 5.03 -15.74 0.46
CA GLY A 107 4.87 -15.62 1.91
C GLY A 107 3.43 -15.78 2.40
N GLN A 108 3.16 -15.28 3.59
CA GLN A 108 1.82 -15.23 4.20
C GLN A 108 1.69 -13.89 4.94
N ILE A 109 1.02 -12.94 4.29
CA ILE A 109 0.86 -11.60 4.84
C ILE A 109 -0.34 -11.53 5.80
N ASP A 110 -0.09 -10.95 6.97
CA ASP A 110 -1.14 -10.40 7.83
C ASP A 110 -0.97 -8.89 7.88
N PHE A 111 -1.77 -8.19 7.09
CA PHE A 111 -1.71 -6.73 7.01
C PHE A 111 -2.05 -6.02 8.33
N ALA A 112 -2.83 -6.66 9.22
CA ALA A 112 -3.14 -6.05 10.52
C ALA A 112 -1.91 -6.01 11.44
N SER A 113 -0.99 -6.96 11.28
CA SER A 113 0.28 -6.98 12.00
C SER A 113 1.42 -6.26 11.28
N ALA A 114 1.27 -5.88 10.00
CA ALA A 114 2.31 -5.16 9.26
C ALA A 114 2.69 -3.83 9.95
N ARG A 115 3.99 -3.64 10.19
CA ARG A 115 4.59 -2.41 10.78
C ARG A 115 5.75 -1.87 9.97
N VAL A 116 6.24 -2.63 8.98
CA VAL A 116 7.36 -2.22 8.14
C VAL A 116 7.08 -2.58 6.69
N ALA A 117 7.40 -1.66 5.78
CA ALA A 117 7.50 -1.90 4.35
C ALA A 117 8.96 -1.70 3.90
N LEU A 118 9.57 -2.72 3.32
CA LEU A 118 10.89 -2.63 2.70
C LEU A 118 10.72 -2.57 1.18
N TRP A 119 10.97 -1.41 0.60
CA TRP A 119 10.88 -1.17 -0.85
C TRP A 119 12.24 -1.37 -1.50
N LEU A 120 12.35 -2.33 -2.41
CA LEU A 120 13.63 -2.74 -3.02
C LEU A 120 13.48 -3.08 -4.49
N SER A 121 14.60 -3.02 -5.21
CA SER A 121 14.70 -3.52 -6.58
C SER A 121 15.54 -4.79 -6.59
N LYS A 122 15.26 -5.68 -7.55
CA LYS A 122 16.16 -6.79 -7.83
C LYS A 122 17.52 -6.23 -8.27
N PRO A 123 18.66 -6.76 -7.76
CA PRO A 123 19.96 -6.32 -8.23
C PRO A 123 20.16 -6.55 -9.74
N ASP A 124 21.02 -5.73 -10.34
CA ASP A 124 21.42 -5.87 -11.73
C ASP A 124 22.21 -7.17 -11.93
N GLY A 125 21.98 -7.85 -13.06
CA GLY A 125 22.61 -9.14 -13.37
C GLY A 125 22.04 -10.35 -12.63
N THR A 126 21.19 -10.18 -11.62
CA THR A 126 20.51 -11.29 -10.93
C THR A 126 19.28 -11.75 -11.71
N SER A 127 19.08 -13.06 -11.87
CA SER A 127 17.83 -13.59 -12.44
C SER A 127 16.66 -13.40 -11.46
N TYR A 128 15.42 -13.46 -11.94
CA TYR A 128 14.27 -13.42 -11.01
C TYR A 128 14.24 -14.63 -10.08
N ASP A 129 14.64 -15.81 -10.56
CA ASP A 129 14.64 -17.04 -9.77
C ASP A 129 15.67 -16.94 -8.63
N ASP A 130 16.88 -16.47 -8.91
CA ASP A 130 17.91 -16.25 -7.89
C ASP A 130 17.49 -15.18 -6.88
N PHE A 131 16.86 -14.09 -7.36
CA PHE A 131 16.32 -13.06 -6.48
C PHE A 131 15.26 -13.60 -5.54
N TYR A 132 14.30 -14.37 -6.05
CA TYR A 132 13.29 -14.98 -5.19
C TYR A 132 13.89 -16.00 -4.22
N ALA A 133 14.88 -16.79 -4.65
CA ALA A 133 15.59 -17.73 -3.78
C ALA A 133 16.33 -17.00 -2.65
N SER A 134 16.94 -15.83 -2.91
CA SER A 134 17.59 -15.02 -1.87
C SER A 134 16.62 -14.55 -0.78
N LEU A 135 15.33 -14.38 -1.11
CA LEU A 135 14.30 -13.93 -0.19
C LEU A 135 13.55 -15.09 0.52
N ASP A 136 13.89 -16.35 0.26
CA ASP A 136 13.15 -17.51 0.80
C ASP A 136 13.14 -17.55 2.32
N LYS A 137 14.29 -17.30 2.97
CA LYS A 137 14.38 -17.30 4.43
C LYS A 137 13.48 -16.23 5.05
N VAL A 138 13.40 -15.07 4.41
CA VAL A 138 12.60 -13.92 4.85
C VAL A 138 11.11 -14.19 4.63
N THR A 139 10.73 -14.63 3.43
CA THR A 139 9.33 -14.82 3.04
C THR A 139 8.66 -16.03 3.70
N ARG A 140 9.43 -16.95 4.28
CA ARG A 140 8.92 -18.05 5.11
C ARG A 140 8.54 -17.63 6.53
N ARG A 141 8.95 -16.43 6.99
CA ARG A 141 8.54 -15.91 8.31
C ARG A 141 7.05 -15.58 8.30
N SER A 142 6.37 -15.87 9.42
CA SER A 142 4.96 -15.54 9.59
C SER A 142 4.74 -14.03 9.48
N GLY A 143 3.66 -13.64 8.79
CA GLY A 143 3.29 -12.24 8.61
C GLY A 143 4.08 -11.50 7.53
N VAL A 144 5.02 -12.16 6.85
CA VAL A 144 5.81 -11.53 5.77
C VAL A 144 5.20 -11.82 4.41
N GLY A 145 5.03 -10.76 3.60
CA GLY A 145 4.52 -10.85 2.24
C GLY A 145 5.37 -10.10 1.25
N LEU A 146 5.81 -10.78 0.19
CA LEU A 146 6.49 -10.16 -0.94
C LEU A 146 5.50 -9.76 -2.03
N TRP A 147 5.59 -8.50 -2.44
CA TRP A 147 4.80 -7.89 -3.49
C TRP A 147 5.71 -7.42 -4.62
N GLY A 148 5.31 -7.64 -5.87
CA GLY A 148 6.07 -7.22 -7.05
C GLY A 148 5.21 -6.39 -7.99
N ARG A 149 5.73 -5.22 -8.38
CA ARG A 149 5.08 -4.25 -9.25
C ARG A 149 4.65 -4.90 -10.56
N GLN A 150 3.54 -4.42 -11.10
CA GLN A 150 2.97 -4.84 -12.37
C GLN A 150 3.25 -3.77 -13.40
N MET A 151 3.86 -4.21 -14.51
CA MET A 151 4.36 -3.30 -15.53
C MET A 151 5.28 -2.24 -14.90
N VAL A 152 5.35 -1.05 -15.48
CA VAL A 152 6.06 0.12 -14.92
C VAL A 152 5.10 1.07 -14.19
N LEU A 153 3.99 0.55 -13.64
CA LEU A 153 2.97 1.35 -12.96
C LEU A 153 3.41 1.72 -11.54
N GLY A 154 3.91 2.94 -11.38
CA GLY A 154 4.16 3.59 -10.10
C GLY A 154 5.61 4.07 -9.92
N PRO A 155 5.86 5.04 -9.04
CA PRO A 155 7.15 5.71 -8.90
C PRO A 155 8.17 4.98 -8.02
N THR A 156 7.78 3.84 -7.45
CA THR A 156 8.53 3.16 -6.39
C THR A 156 9.41 2.02 -6.92
N PRO A 157 10.30 1.45 -6.08
CA PRO A 157 11.03 0.23 -6.40
C PRO A 157 10.12 -0.93 -6.84
N GLU A 158 10.73 -1.92 -7.50
CA GLU A 158 10.00 -3.01 -8.12
C GLU A 158 9.27 -3.91 -7.10
N PHE A 159 9.83 -4.09 -5.91
CA PHE A 159 9.30 -4.98 -4.90
C PHE A 159 9.04 -4.25 -3.57
N CYS A 160 8.11 -4.82 -2.81
CA CYS A 160 7.85 -4.45 -1.42
C CYS A 160 7.71 -5.70 -0.56
N LEU A 161 8.45 -5.75 0.55
CA LEU A 161 8.22 -6.70 1.63
C LEU A 161 7.43 -6.01 2.73
N LEU A 162 6.21 -6.45 2.97
CA LEU A 162 5.46 -6.11 4.17
C LEU A 162 5.81 -7.10 5.28
N ALA A 163 6.07 -6.58 6.48
CA ALA A 163 6.49 -7.39 7.62
C ALA A 163 5.96 -6.82 8.95
N PRO A 164 5.79 -7.66 10.00
CA PRO A 164 5.36 -7.22 11.31
C PRO A 164 6.44 -6.48 12.11
N GLU A 165 7.70 -6.65 11.72
CA GLU A 165 8.87 -6.06 12.36
C GLU A 165 9.97 -5.87 11.33
N GLU A 166 11.03 -5.16 11.70
CA GLU A 166 12.18 -4.93 10.82
C GLU A 166 12.88 -6.25 10.44
N ILE A 167 13.30 -6.33 9.18
CA ILE A 167 13.97 -7.50 8.64
C ILE A 167 15.32 -7.08 8.08
N SER A 168 16.39 -7.71 8.58
CA SER A 168 17.70 -7.64 7.95
C SER A 168 17.67 -8.42 6.64
N LEU A 169 17.97 -7.74 5.54
CA LEU A 169 18.20 -8.35 4.23
C LEU A 169 19.70 -8.61 4.05
N ASP A 170 20.03 -9.47 3.09
CA ASP A 170 21.42 -9.65 2.66
C ASP A 170 22.00 -8.33 2.14
N LYS A 171 23.30 -8.11 2.33
CA LYS A 171 23.95 -6.81 2.09
C LYS A 171 23.83 -6.30 0.65
N ASP A 172 23.64 -7.20 -0.31
CA ASP A 172 23.50 -6.86 -1.72
C ASP A 172 22.06 -6.39 -2.07
N LEU A 173 21.12 -6.51 -1.14
CA LEU A 173 19.74 -6.05 -1.28
C LEU A 173 19.57 -4.69 -0.61
N ASN A 174 19.61 -3.64 -1.43
CA ASN A 174 19.33 -2.28 -0.97
C ASN A 174 17.81 -2.05 -0.90
N ALA A 175 17.31 -1.82 0.32
CA ALA A 175 15.91 -1.50 0.56
C ALA A 175 15.75 -0.12 1.20
N THR A 176 14.73 0.62 0.77
CA THR A 176 14.19 1.76 1.48
C THR A 176 13.15 1.26 2.47
N THR A 177 13.45 1.36 3.77
CA THR A 177 12.52 0.97 4.84
C THR A 177 11.56 2.11 5.17
N GLN A 178 10.28 1.79 5.25
CA GLN A 178 9.22 2.67 5.77
C GLN A 178 8.60 2.02 7.01
N VAL A 179 8.54 2.79 8.10
CA VAL A 179 7.73 2.42 9.27
C VAL A 179 6.27 2.70 8.94
N LEU A 180 5.41 1.73 9.18
CA LEU A 180 3.98 1.79 8.93
C LEU A 180 3.25 2.01 10.24
N ASP A 181 2.60 3.16 10.37
CA ASP A 181 1.74 3.49 11.52
C ASP A 181 0.26 3.42 11.10
N PRO A 182 -0.50 2.41 11.57
CA PRO A 182 -1.87 2.16 11.09
C PRO A 182 -2.84 3.32 11.36
N VAL A 183 -3.61 3.69 10.33
CA VAL A 183 -4.74 4.64 10.40
C VAL A 183 -6.07 3.91 10.27
N TRP A 184 -6.11 2.94 9.35
CA TRP A 184 -7.24 2.07 9.09
C TRP A 184 -6.72 0.66 8.83
N ALA A 185 -7.23 -0.29 9.60
CA ALA A 185 -7.16 -1.71 9.30
C ALA A 185 -8.57 -2.24 9.50
N ARG A 186 -9.01 -3.18 8.65
CA ARG A 186 -10.31 -3.80 8.84
C ARG A 186 -10.45 -4.31 10.29
N ASP A 187 -11.46 -3.82 11.01
CA ASP A 187 -11.93 -4.46 12.22
C ASP A 187 -12.36 -5.89 11.85
N LYS A 188 -11.77 -6.89 12.50
CA LYS A 188 -12.06 -8.31 12.24
C LYS A 188 -13.56 -8.59 12.35
#